data_AF-A0A0Q9SGW7-F1
#
_entry.id   AF-A0A0Q9SGW7-F1
#
_cell.length_a   1.000
_cell.length_b   1.000
_cell.length_c   1.000
_cell.angle_alpha   90.00
_cell.angle_beta   90.00
_cell.angle_gamma   90.00
#
_symmetry.space_group_name_H-M   'P 1'
#
loop_
_entity.id
_entity.type
_entity.pdbx_description
1 polymer ?
#
loop_
_entity_poly.entity_id
_entity_poly.type
_entity_poly.pdbx_seq_one_letter_code
_entity_poly.pdbx_strand_id
1 'polypeptide(L)'
;MEPDTRLGQDEQHPYEALLLQLAVMAQEQVRDTADHEYQLGIRDTCLTVVALALTKGTGRHADQVRHLLTDAVVSGGCDAPQLLQLALHAVGHAGAGRLGLDWVGPRTFQARHGRVGTDEDLASSLGPNRSIRISWRRDPGRHVGLLYAYDQLWDEYAVIAACVDRDLARDACRRAVPSRGAEL
;
A
#
# COMPACT_ATOMS: atom_id res chain seq x y z
N MET A 1 -43.66 -9.30 -17.78
CA MET A 1 -43.41 -8.38 -16.65
C MET A 1 -42.20 -8.93 -15.94
N GLU A 2 -41.02 -8.59 -16.44
CA GLU A 2 -39.76 -9.02 -15.84
C GLU A 2 -39.39 -8.05 -14.71
N PRO A 3 -38.86 -8.54 -13.57
CA PRO A 3 -38.36 -7.68 -12.52
C PRO A 3 -37.00 -7.10 -12.94
N ASP A 4 -36.95 -5.78 -13.03
CA ASP A 4 -35.77 -4.97 -13.28
C ASP A 4 -34.73 -5.18 -12.18
N THR A 5 -33.67 -5.93 -12.50
CA THR A 5 -32.58 -6.30 -11.59
C THR A 5 -31.45 -5.28 -11.74
N ARG A 6 -31.66 -4.05 -11.27
CA ARG A 6 -30.66 -2.96 -11.34
C ARG A 6 -30.45 -2.21 -10.02
N LEU A 7 -30.73 -2.85 -8.89
CA LEU A 7 -30.37 -2.33 -7.56
C LEU A 7 -29.38 -3.28 -6.92
N GLY A 8 -28.07 -3.00 -7.02
CA GLY A 8 -27.08 -3.86 -6.38
C GLY A 8 -25.60 -3.54 -6.54
N GLN A 9 -25.20 -2.41 -7.14
CA GLN A 9 -23.76 -2.08 -7.26
C GLN A 9 -23.36 -0.69 -6.75
N ASP A 10 -24.31 0.22 -6.48
CA ASP A 10 -23.99 1.60 -6.03
C ASP A 10 -23.88 1.78 -4.51
N GLU A 11 -24.22 0.79 -3.68
CA GLU A 11 -24.36 0.97 -2.22
C GLU A 11 -23.16 0.54 -1.38
N GLN A 12 -22.06 0.08 -1.96
CA GLN A 12 -20.97 -0.51 -1.15
C GLN A 12 -20.04 0.52 -0.48
N HIS A 13 -20.08 1.79 -0.88
CA HIS A 13 -19.16 2.83 -0.39
C HIS A 13 -19.80 4.23 -0.23
N PRO A 14 -20.96 4.35 0.45
CA PRO A 14 -21.68 5.64 0.52
C PRO A 14 -20.89 6.69 1.31
N TYR A 15 -20.10 6.29 2.30
CA TYR A 15 -19.32 7.21 3.13
C TYR A 15 -18.05 7.69 2.42
N GLU A 16 -17.40 6.81 1.66
CA GLU A 16 -16.21 7.16 0.89
C GLU A 16 -16.54 8.13 -0.23
N ALA A 17 -17.67 7.95 -0.92
CA ALA A 17 -18.15 8.91 -1.91
C ALA A 17 -18.45 10.29 -1.28
N LEU A 18 -19.07 10.33 -0.10
CA LEU A 18 -19.31 11.59 0.62
C LEU A 18 -18.01 12.28 1.07
N LEU A 19 -17.04 11.52 1.57
CA LEU A 19 -15.74 12.06 1.95
C LEU A 19 -14.96 12.58 0.73
N LEU A 20 -15.01 11.88 -0.40
CA LEU A 20 -14.43 12.36 -1.65
C LEU A 20 -15.11 13.65 -2.14
N GLN A 21 -16.44 13.74 -2.01
CA GLN A 21 -17.18 14.96 -2.33
C GLN A 21 -16.74 16.14 -1.45
N LEU A 22 -16.55 15.91 -0.15
CA LEU A 22 -16.01 16.94 0.76
C LEU A 22 -14.59 17.36 0.38
N ALA A 23 -13.74 16.42 -0.04
CA ALA A 23 -12.38 16.73 -0.48
C ALA A 23 -12.36 17.61 -1.75
N VAL A 24 -13.24 17.33 -2.72
CA VAL A 24 -13.40 18.14 -3.94
C VAL A 24 -13.87 19.55 -3.59
N MET A 25 -14.93 19.67 -2.77
CA MET A 25 -15.45 20.97 -2.33
C MET A 25 -14.40 21.79 -1.57
N ALA A 26 -13.64 21.14 -0.69
CA ALA A 26 -12.56 21.79 0.03
C ALA A 26 -11.46 22.28 -0.93
N GLN A 27 -11.05 21.46 -1.90
CA GLN A 27 -10.06 21.86 -2.90
C GLN A 27 -10.49 23.05 -3.75
N GLU A 28 -11.77 23.16 -4.10
CA GLU A 28 -12.30 24.33 -4.81
C GLU A 28 -12.17 25.62 -3.97
N GLN A 29 -12.31 25.49 -2.65
CA GLN A 29 -12.24 26.58 -1.67
C GLN A 29 -10.80 26.94 -1.27
N VAL A 30 -9.79 26.11 -1.56
CA VAL A 30 -8.36 26.39 -1.28
C VAL A 30 -7.87 27.68 -1.94
N ARG A 31 -8.56 28.16 -2.98
CA ARG A 31 -8.27 29.43 -3.66
C ARG A 31 -8.57 30.67 -2.81
N ASP A 32 -9.33 30.54 -1.73
CA ASP A 32 -9.53 31.59 -0.75
C ASP A 32 -8.38 31.62 0.27
N THR A 33 -7.71 32.77 0.38
CA THR A 33 -6.58 32.96 1.28
C THR A 33 -6.95 32.97 2.77
N ALA A 34 -8.20 33.26 3.13
CA ALA A 34 -8.61 33.35 4.53
C ALA A 34 -8.76 31.96 5.19
N ASP A 35 -9.20 30.97 4.42
CA ASP A 35 -9.47 29.60 4.90
C ASP A 35 -8.51 28.55 4.31
N HIS A 36 -7.44 28.99 3.64
CA HIS A 36 -6.53 28.13 2.88
C HIS A 36 -6.08 26.88 3.64
N GLU A 37 -5.48 27.05 4.82
CA GLU A 37 -4.98 25.95 5.66
C GLU A 37 -6.12 25.06 6.18
N TYR A 38 -7.27 25.65 6.48
CA TYR A 38 -8.45 24.92 6.94
C TYR A 38 -8.98 23.99 5.84
N GLN A 39 -9.08 24.50 4.61
CA GLN A 39 -9.56 23.74 3.46
C GLN A 39 -8.57 22.65 3.04
N LEU A 40 -7.26 22.92 3.08
CA LEU A 40 -6.24 21.88 2.91
C LEU A 40 -6.40 20.77 3.96
N GLY A 41 -6.61 21.14 5.22
CA GLY A 41 -6.84 20.19 6.31
C GLY A 41 -8.06 19.29 6.09
N ILE A 42 -9.19 19.84 5.66
CA ILE A 42 -10.40 19.07 5.32
C ILE A 42 -10.10 18.10 4.18
N ARG A 43 -9.53 18.60 3.07
CA ARG A 43 -9.20 17.79 1.90
C ARG A 43 -8.31 16.62 2.29
N ASP A 44 -7.18 16.89 2.94
CA ASP A 44 -6.18 15.88 3.24
C ASP A 44 -6.70 14.85 4.25
N THR A 45 -7.52 15.28 5.21
CA THR A 45 -8.17 14.37 6.16
C THR A 45 -9.15 13.44 5.45
N CYS A 46 -10.03 13.98 4.60
CA CYS A 46 -11.00 13.16 3.87
C CYS A 46 -10.33 12.14 2.96
N LEU A 47 -9.31 12.56 2.20
CA LEU A 47 -8.54 11.68 1.33
C LEU A 47 -7.79 10.58 2.11
N THR A 48 -7.25 10.93 3.28
CA THR A 48 -6.59 9.96 4.17
C THR A 48 -7.58 8.91 4.67
N VAL A 49 -8.76 9.32 5.14
CA VAL A 49 -9.79 8.40 5.64
C VAL A 49 -10.26 7.44 4.54
N VAL A 50 -10.52 7.96 3.34
CA VAL A 50 -10.94 7.14 2.19
C VAL A 50 -9.86 6.12 1.83
N ALA A 51 -8.61 6.56 1.74
CA ALA A 51 -7.50 5.66 1.40
C ALA A 51 -7.38 4.52 2.42
N LEU A 52 -7.41 4.82 3.72
CA LEU A 52 -7.37 3.82 4.79
C LEU A 52 -8.54 2.85 4.76
N ALA A 53 -9.76 3.34 4.47
CA ALA A 53 -10.95 2.52 4.38
C ALA A 53 -10.87 1.52 3.22
N LEU A 54 -10.46 1.98 2.04
CA LEU A 54 -10.39 1.16 0.83
C LEU A 54 -9.24 0.13 0.90
N THR A 55 -8.10 0.48 1.50
CA THR A 55 -6.97 -0.45 1.68
C THR A 55 -7.09 -1.34 2.90
N LYS A 56 -8.14 -1.16 3.72
CA LYS A 56 -8.39 -1.92 4.97
C LYS A 56 -7.24 -1.83 5.97
N GLY A 57 -6.58 -0.68 6.05
CA GLY A 57 -5.48 -0.47 7.01
C GLY A 57 -4.53 0.64 6.62
N THR A 58 -3.60 0.93 7.54
CA THR A 58 -2.46 1.84 7.35
C THR A 58 -1.37 1.12 6.56
N GLY A 59 -0.61 1.84 5.74
CA GLY A 59 0.47 1.22 4.96
C GLY A 59 0.84 1.98 3.71
N ARG A 60 1.81 1.44 2.97
CA ARG A 60 2.27 2.02 1.69
C ARG A 60 1.14 2.07 0.66
N HIS A 61 0.25 1.07 0.66
CA HIS A 61 -0.91 1.05 -0.23
C HIS A 61 -1.89 2.19 0.08
N ALA A 62 -2.17 2.47 1.35
CA ALA A 62 -3.02 3.58 1.74
C ALA A 62 -2.39 4.92 1.31
N ASP A 63 -1.08 5.05 1.52
CA ASP A 63 -0.37 6.26 1.12
C ASP A 63 -0.33 6.45 -0.40
N GLN A 64 -0.16 5.39 -1.18
CA GLN A 64 -0.21 5.44 -2.64
C GLN A 64 -1.60 5.87 -3.13
N VAL A 65 -2.67 5.27 -2.59
CA VAL A 65 -4.05 5.64 -2.92
C VAL A 65 -4.32 7.10 -2.53
N ARG A 66 -3.87 7.54 -1.35
CA ARG A 66 -3.99 8.92 -0.90
C ARG A 66 -3.29 9.90 -1.86
N HIS A 67 -2.03 9.64 -2.25
CA HIS A 67 -1.30 10.52 -3.17
C HIS A 67 -1.99 10.60 -4.53
N LEU A 68 -2.42 9.47 -5.06
CA LEU A 68 -3.14 9.42 -6.33
C LEU A 68 -4.48 10.19 -6.27
N LEU A 69 -5.21 10.09 -5.15
CA LEU A 69 -6.41 10.89 -4.93
C LEU A 69 -6.09 12.38 -4.80
N THR A 70 -5.03 12.74 -4.07
CA THR A 70 -4.60 14.13 -3.93
C THR A 70 -4.25 14.74 -5.29
N ASP A 71 -3.46 14.04 -6.11
CA ASP A 71 -3.08 14.50 -7.45
C ASP A 71 -4.31 14.69 -8.35
N ALA A 72 -5.26 13.74 -8.30
CA ALA A 72 -6.50 13.82 -9.07
C ALA A 72 -7.39 15.00 -8.62
N VAL A 73 -7.54 15.21 -7.32
CA VAL A 73 -8.32 16.33 -6.77
C VAL A 73 -7.67 17.67 -7.08
N VAL A 74 -6.34 17.79 -6.92
CA VAL A 74 -5.59 19.03 -7.20
C VAL A 74 -5.60 19.38 -8.68
N SER A 75 -5.49 18.38 -9.57
CA SER A 75 -5.54 18.57 -11.02
C SER A 75 -6.93 19.01 -11.49
N GLY A 76 -7.98 18.69 -10.73
CA GLY A 76 -9.37 18.95 -11.07
C GLY A 76 -9.89 18.05 -12.18
N GLY A 77 -11.20 18.14 -12.46
CA GLY A 77 -11.85 17.40 -13.55
C GLY A 77 -12.36 16.00 -13.19
N CYS A 78 -12.17 15.56 -11.95
CA CYS A 78 -12.78 14.33 -11.43
C CYS A 78 -13.86 14.67 -10.38
N ASP A 79 -15.04 14.05 -10.51
CA ASP A 79 -16.06 14.06 -9.46
C ASP A 79 -15.87 12.92 -8.44
N ALA A 80 -16.64 12.92 -7.36
CA ALA A 80 -16.52 11.91 -6.30
C ALA A 80 -16.70 10.46 -6.81
N PRO A 81 -17.68 10.14 -7.67
CA PRO A 81 -17.77 8.81 -8.30
C PRO A 81 -16.53 8.41 -9.09
N GLN A 82 -15.96 9.32 -9.90
CA GLN A 82 -14.75 9.04 -10.68
C GLN A 82 -13.53 8.83 -9.78
N LEU A 83 -13.39 9.61 -8.72
CA LEU A 83 -12.33 9.44 -7.71
C LEU A 83 -12.46 8.10 -6.98
N LEU A 84 -13.70 7.68 -6.65
CA LEU A 84 -13.95 6.39 -6.02
C LEU A 84 -13.56 5.24 -6.96
N GLN A 85 -13.97 5.30 -8.23
CA GLN A 85 -13.56 4.30 -9.23
C GLN A 85 -12.04 4.26 -9.39
N LEU A 86 -11.38 5.42 -9.48
CA LEU A 86 -9.92 5.52 -9.57
C LEU A 86 -9.23 4.84 -8.37
N ALA A 87 -9.72 5.10 -7.16
CA ALA A 87 -9.19 4.48 -5.94
C ALA A 87 -9.44 2.96 -5.92
N LEU A 88 -10.63 2.50 -6.28
CA LEU A 88 -10.97 1.08 -6.35
C LEU A 88 -10.11 0.36 -7.40
N HIS A 89 -9.87 0.98 -8.55
CA HIS A 89 -8.94 0.46 -9.55
C HIS A 89 -7.51 0.39 -9.03
N ALA A 90 -7.04 1.42 -8.31
CA ALA A 90 -5.70 1.41 -7.70
C ALA A 90 -5.56 0.28 -6.66
N VAL A 91 -6.58 0.07 -5.83
CA VAL A 91 -6.63 -1.03 -4.86
C VAL A 91 -6.69 -2.40 -5.56
N GLY A 92 -7.43 -2.52 -6.66
CA GLY A 92 -7.52 -3.76 -7.46
C GLY A 92 -6.23 -4.08 -8.24
N HIS A 93 -5.55 -3.06 -8.77
CA HIS A 93 -4.28 -3.21 -9.51
C HIS A 93 -3.06 -3.39 -8.62
N ALA A 94 -3.12 -3.04 -7.33
CA ALA A 94 -2.10 -3.44 -6.36
C ALA A 94 -1.90 -4.98 -6.34
N GLY A 95 -2.93 -5.77 -6.67
CA GLY A 95 -2.84 -7.21 -6.83
C GLY A 95 -2.43 -7.72 -8.23
N ALA A 96 -2.38 -6.86 -9.25
CA ALA A 96 -2.18 -7.29 -10.63
C ALA A 96 -1.39 -6.26 -11.47
N GLY A 97 -0.08 -6.46 -11.54
CA GLY A 97 0.68 -6.11 -12.75
C GLY A 97 1.45 -4.80 -12.73
N ARG A 98 2.49 -4.74 -11.88
CA ARG A 98 3.85 -4.32 -12.27
C ARG A 98 4.80 -5.28 -11.56
N LEU A 99 6.09 -5.28 -11.88
CA LEU A 99 7.13 -6.02 -11.13
C LEU A 99 7.30 -5.49 -9.68
N GLY A 100 6.22 -5.05 -9.05
CA GLY A 100 6.12 -4.61 -7.67
C GLY A 100 5.73 -5.78 -6.78
N LEU A 101 6.37 -5.82 -5.61
CA LEU A 101 6.04 -6.78 -4.56
C LEU A 101 4.62 -6.49 -4.02
N ASP A 102 3.82 -7.53 -3.81
CA ASP A 102 2.54 -7.45 -3.08
C ASP A 102 2.83 -7.31 -1.57
N TRP A 103 2.61 -6.10 -1.04
CA TRP A 103 2.79 -5.82 0.39
C TRP A 103 1.49 -6.09 1.16
N VAL A 104 1.58 -6.94 2.16
CA VAL A 104 0.44 -7.34 2.99
C VAL A 104 0.74 -7.14 4.46
N GLY A 105 -0.30 -6.78 5.22
CA GLY A 105 -0.18 -6.64 6.67
C GLY A 105 0.11 -7.97 7.39
N PRO A 106 0.46 -7.93 8.68
CA PRO A 106 1.00 -9.08 9.41
C PRO A 106 0.01 -10.23 9.52
N ARG A 107 -1.29 -9.94 9.65
CA ARG A 107 -2.36 -10.94 9.75
C ARG A 107 -2.48 -11.75 8.45
N THR A 108 -2.50 -11.06 7.32
CA THR A 108 -2.57 -11.69 5.99
C THR A 108 -1.30 -12.49 5.72
N PHE A 109 -0.13 -11.94 6.03
CA PHE A 109 1.14 -12.64 5.88
C PHE A 109 1.19 -13.92 6.73
N GLN A 110 0.82 -13.84 8.01
CA GLN A 110 0.79 -14.99 8.91
C GLN A 110 -0.23 -16.05 8.48
N ALA A 111 -1.40 -15.64 7.98
CA ALA A 111 -2.40 -16.57 7.46
C ALA A 111 -1.90 -17.33 6.21
N ARG A 112 -1.14 -16.66 5.34
CA ARG A 112 -0.59 -17.25 4.11
C ARG A 112 0.67 -18.10 4.33
N HIS A 113 1.54 -17.70 5.26
CA HIS A 113 2.90 -18.24 5.37
C HIS A 113 3.26 -18.79 6.76
N GLY A 114 2.31 -18.78 7.70
CA GLY A 114 2.51 -19.29 9.06
C GLY A 114 3.57 -18.54 9.86
N ARG A 115 3.84 -19.05 11.07
CA ARG A 115 4.89 -18.56 12.00
C ARG A 115 6.00 -19.57 12.28
N VAL A 116 5.99 -20.72 11.59
CA VAL A 116 6.90 -21.83 11.91
C VAL A 116 8.18 -21.68 11.10
N GLY A 117 9.32 -21.61 11.78
CA GLY A 117 10.64 -21.45 11.17
C GLY A 117 11.52 -20.48 11.97
N THR A 118 12.81 -20.46 11.65
CA THR A 118 13.75 -19.45 12.17
C THR A 118 14.01 -18.43 11.06
N ASP A 119 13.82 -17.16 11.39
CA ASP A 119 14.10 -16.05 10.49
C ASP A 119 15.59 -15.69 10.55
N GLU A 120 16.22 -15.59 9.39
CA GLU A 120 17.58 -15.08 9.22
C GLU A 120 17.54 -13.76 8.44
N ASP A 121 18.05 -12.70 9.05
CA ASP A 121 18.13 -11.40 8.40
C ASP A 121 19.29 -11.38 7.40
N LEU A 122 18.97 -11.15 6.13
CA LEU A 122 19.94 -11.11 5.02
C LEU A 122 20.37 -9.69 4.65
N ALA A 123 19.47 -8.73 4.84
CA ALA A 123 19.77 -7.31 4.69
C ALA A 123 18.87 -6.48 5.62
N SER A 124 19.39 -5.37 6.11
CA SER A 124 18.68 -4.42 6.95
C SER A 124 18.84 -3.00 6.41
N SER A 125 17.93 -2.11 6.81
CA SER A 125 18.03 -0.68 6.53
C SER A 125 18.00 -0.30 5.04
N LEU A 126 17.18 -0.98 4.25
CA LEU A 126 16.96 -0.70 2.85
C LEU A 126 15.88 0.37 2.63
N GLY A 127 15.90 0.99 1.46
CA GLY A 127 14.96 2.02 1.03
C GLY A 127 15.26 3.42 1.56
N PRO A 128 14.50 4.45 1.11
CA PRO A 128 14.75 5.85 1.46
C PRO A 128 14.75 6.12 2.97
N ASN A 129 13.86 5.45 3.70
CA ASN A 129 13.69 5.62 5.15
C ASN A 129 14.46 4.59 5.98
N ARG A 130 15.26 3.73 5.33
CA ARG A 130 15.97 2.62 5.98
C ARG A 130 15.07 1.73 6.84
N SER A 131 13.80 1.61 6.46
CA SER A 131 12.79 0.85 7.20
C SER A 131 12.61 -0.57 6.68
N ILE A 132 13.20 -0.90 5.52
CA ILE A 132 13.01 -2.21 4.89
C ILE A 132 14.12 -3.17 5.35
N ARG A 133 13.69 -4.35 5.79
CA ARG A 133 14.53 -5.51 6.13
C ARG A 133 14.20 -6.64 5.16
N ILE A 134 15.20 -7.42 4.75
CA ILE A 134 15.01 -8.66 3.99
C ILE A 134 15.40 -9.82 4.89
N SER A 135 14.48 -10.76 5.06
CA SER A 135 14.67 -11.94 5.90
C SER A 135 14.33 -13.20 5.11
N TRP A 136 15.04 -14.28 5.42
CA TRP A 136 14.78 -15.62 4.91
C TRP A 136 14.28 -16.49 6.06
N ARG A 137 13.11 -17.12 5.89
CA ARG A 137 12.54 -18.06 6.84
C ARG A 137 12.69 -19.47 6.33
N ARG A 138 13.33 -20.33 7.11
CA ARG A 138 13.44 -21.75 6.78
C ARG A 138 12.09 -22.46 6.91
N ASP A 139 11.71 -23.24 5.91
CA ASP A 139 10.61 -24.19 6.03
C ASP A 139 11.03 -25.40 6.91
N PRO A 140 10.21 -25.79 7.90
CA PRO A 140 10.52 -26.93 8.76
C PRO A 140 10.83 -28.21 7.97
N GLY A 141 11.99 -28.81 8.23
CA GLY A 141 12.42 -30.05 7.57
C GLY A 141 12.90 -29.90 6.12
N ARG A 142 13.01 -28.68 5.58
CA ARG A 142 13.48 -28.41 4.20
C ARG A 142 14.77 -27.60 4.18
N HIS A 143 15.46 -27.60 3.04
CA HIS A 143 16.65 -26.75 2.77
C HIS A 143 16.29 -25.44 2.06
N VAL A 144 15.05 -25.33 1.60
CA VAL A 144 14.47 -24.12 0.99
C VAL A 144 13.61 -23.38 2.00
N GLY A 145 13.31 -22.13 1.70
CA GLY A 145 12.46 -21.30 2.55
C GLY A 145 11.88 -20.10 1.83
N LEU A 146 11.18 -19.28 2.61
CA LEU A 146 10.51 -18.05 2.20
C LEU A 146 11.47 -16.86 2.32
N LEU A 147 11.72 -16.16 1.23
CA LEU A 147 12.40 -14.86 1.20
C LEU A 147 11.36 -13.75 1.14
N TYR A 148 11.41 -12.83 2.08
CA TYR A 148 10.46 -11.73 2.17
C TYR A 148 11.12 -10.43 2.63
N ALA A 149 10.52 -9.31 2.25
CA ALA A 149 10.81 -8.00 2.79
C ALA A 149 9.81 -7.65 3.90
N TYR A 150 10.27 -6.91 4.90
CA TYR A 150 9.46 -6.35 5.96
C TYR A 150 9.76 -4.84 6.06
N ASP A 151 8.74 -4.01 5.89
CA ASP A 151 8.81 -2.56 6.05
C ASP A 151 8.37 -2.20 7.47
N GLN A 152 9.33 -1.87 8.33
CA GLN A 152 9.10 -1.58 9.74
C GLN A 152 8.26 -0.33 9.97
N LEU A 153 8.27 0.62 9.02
CA LEU A 153 7.52 1.85 9.15
C LEU A 153 6.02 1.61 8.98
N TRP A 154 5.67 0.65 8.11
CA TRP A 154 4.30 0.37 7.73
C TRP A 154 3.74 -0.92 8.34
N ASP A 155 4.59 -1.71 9.00
CA ASP A 155 4.26 -3.05 9.52
C ASP A 155 3.74 -3.98 8.40
N GLU A 156 4.38 -3.91 7.22
CA GLU A 156 3.96 -4.64 6.02
C GLU A 156 5.04 -5.63 5.55
N TYR A 157 4.59 -6.73 4.97
CA TYR A 157 5.42 -7.82 4.49
C TYR A 157 5.22 -8.03 3.00
N ALA A 158 6.29 -8.28 2.26
CA ALA A 158 6.25 -8.58 0.84
C ALA A 158 7.01 -9.86 0.53
N VAL A 159 6.38 -10.84 -0.12
CA VAL A 159 7.09 -12.06 -0.53
C VAL A 159 7.91 -11.78 -1.79
N ILE A 160 9.21 -12.03 -1.70
CA ILE A 160 10.14 -11.92 -2.84
C ILE A 160 10.23 -13.28 -3.55
N ALA A 161 10.37 -14.36 -2.79
CA ALA A 161 10.39 -15.73 -3.33
C ALA A 161 9.85 -16.72 -2.29
N ALA A 162 8.89 -17.56 -2.69
CA ALA A 162 8.25 -18.53 -1.79
C ALA A 162 9.07 -19.80 -1.54
N CYS A 163 10.01 -20.12 -2.43
CA CYS A 163 10.83 -21.33 -2.36
C CYS A 163 12.20 -21.01 -2.90
N VAL A 164 13.13 -20.64 -2.02
CA VAL A 164 14.50 -20.32 -2.40
C VAL A 164 15.49 -20.94 -1.41
N ASP A 165 16.59 -21.42 -1.95
CA ASP A 165 17.73 -21.88 -1.17
C ASP A 165 18.36 -20.71 -0.38
N ARG A 166 18.89 -21.03 0.80
CA ARG A 166 19.48 -20.05 1.71
C ARG A 166 20.67 -19.30 1.09
N ASP A 167 21.59 -20.02 0.45
CA ASP A 167 22.82 -19.44 -0.07
C ASP A 167 22.52 -18.61 -1.31
N LEU A 168 21.59 -19.08 -2.15
CA LEU A 168 21.09 -18.31 -3.28
C LEU A 168 20.42 -17.00 -2.84
N ALA A 169 19.60 -17.03 -1.78
CA ALA A 169 18.96 -15.84 -1.22
C ALA A 169 20.00 -14.85 -0.66
N ARG A 170 20.98 -15.35 0.11
CA ARG A 170 22.08 -14.53 0.64
C ARG A 170 22.88 -13.88 -0.48
N ASP A 171 23.23 -14.63 -1.51
CA ASP A 171 24.01 -14.14 -2.64
C ASP A 171 23.25 -13.09 -3.46
N ALA A 172 21.95 -13.30 -3.67
CA ALA A 172 21.11 -12.30 -4.31
C ALA A 172 21.07 -10.99 -3.51
N CYS A 173 20.85 -11.06 -2.20
CA CYS A 173 20.85 -9.87 -1.32
C CYS A 173 22.21 -9.15 -1.35
N ARG A 174 23.31 -9.89 -1.28
CA ARG A 174 24.67 -9.32 -1.34
C ARG A 174 24.97 -8.61 -2.66
N ARG A 175 24.45 -9.12 -3.79
CA ARG A 175 24.61 -8.46 -5.10
C ARG A 175 23.72 -7.22 -5.23
N ALA A 176 22.51 -7.28 -4.67
CA ALA A 176 21.50 -6.23 -4.79
C ALA A 176 21.76 -5.04 -3.84
N VAL A 177 22.39 -5.29 -2.70
CA VAL A 177 22.75 -4.27 -1.72
C VAL A 177 24.24 -3.98 -1.89
N PRO A 178 24.63 -2.86 -2.54
CA PRO A 178 26.03 -2.50 -2.62
C PRO A 178 26.55 -2.39 -1.19
N SER A 179 27.62 -3.12 -0.88
CA SER A 179 28.42 -2.87 0.32
C SER A 179 28.79 -1.40 0.28
N ARG A 180 28.21 -0.58 1.17
CA ARG A 180 28.71 0.78 1.37
C ARG A 180 30.14 0.63 1.87
N GLY A 181 31.07 0.84 0.95
CA GLY A 181 32.45 1.17 1.27
C GLY A 181 32.44 2.44 2.13
N ALA A 182 33.43 2.48 3.02
CA ALA A 182 33.80 3.62 3.82
C ALA A 182 33.68 4.93 3.04
N GLU A 183 32.90 5.86 3.57
CA GLU A 183 33.17 7.28 3.37
C GLU A 183 33.47 7.86 4.76
N LEU A 184 34.68 8.39 4.83
CA LEU A 184 35.33 9.11 5.93
C LEU A 184 34.61 10.42 6.25
#